data_AF-A0AAI8QB97-F1
#
_entry.id   AF-A0AAI8QB97-F1
#
_cell.length_a   1.000
_cell.length_b   1.000
_cell.length_c   1.000
_cell.angle_alpha   90.00
_cell.angle_beta   90.00
_cell.angle_gamma   90.00
#
_symmetry.space_group_name_H-M   'P 1'
#
loop_
_entity.id
_entity.type
_entity.pdbx_description
1 polymer ?
#
loop_
_entity_poly.entity_id
_entity_poly.type
_entity_poly.pdbx_seq_one_letter_code
_entity_poly.pdbx_strand_id
1 'polypeptide(L)' 'MPAYVQHHQDIEIAPVICPTCMGFLPMYVRDVEPHWTLAKIDFICECADCGAEVRQTIRKLELLQH' A
#
# COMPACT_ATOMS: atom_id res chain seq x y z
N MET A 1 16.22 28.19 4.14
CA MET A 1 15.96 26.92 3.43
C MET A 1 14.49 26.92 3.02
N PRO A 2 14.15 26.79 1.73
CA PRO A 2 12.75 26.68 1.34
C PRO A 2 12.23 25.31 1.79
N ALA A 3 11.13 25.31 2.55
CA ALA A 3 10.36 24.11 2.81
C ALA A 3 9.68 23.72 1.49
N TYR A 4 10.02 22.56 0.96
CA TYR A 4 9.35 22.00 -0.20
C TYR A 4 7.90 21.71 0.22
N VAL A 5 6.96 22.55 -0.23
CA VAL A 5 5.54 22.24 -0.13
C VAL A 5 5.32 21.08 -1.09
N GLN A 6 5.30 19.88 -0.52
CA GLN A 6 4.90 18.67 -1.22
C GLN A 6 3.44 18.86 -1.60
N HIS A 7 3.21 19.41 -2.80
CA HIS A 7 1.99 19.17 -3.56
C HIS A 7 1.98 17.69 -3.94
N HIS A 8 1.83 16.82 -2.93
CA HIS A 8 1.45 15.43 -3.15
C HIS A 8 0.03 15.49 -3.67
N GLN A 9 -0.09 15.45 -4.99
CA GLN A 9 -1.30 14.92 -5.61
C GLN A 9 -1.56 13.57 -4.97
N ASP A 10 -2.75 13.42 -4.41
CA ASP A 10 -3.27 12.25 -3.73
C ASP A 10 -3.00 10.98 -4.56
N ILE A 11 -1.88 10.30 -4.29
CA ILE A 11 -1.73 8.91 -4.70
C ILE A 11 -2.63 8.14 -3.74
N GLU A 12 -3.91 8.09 -4.07
CA GLU A 12 -4.86 7.20 -3.43
C GLU A 12 -4.44 5.77 -3.79
N ILE A 13 -3.57 5.18 -2.96
CA ILE A 13 -3.29 3.75 -3.03
C ILE A 13 -4.64 3.05 -2.82
N ALA A 14 -5.13 2.39 -3.87
CA ALA A 14 -6.41 1.70 -3.81
C ALA A 14 -6.42 0.74 -2.60
N PRO A 15 -7.50 0.74 -1.80
CA PRO A 15 -7.58 -0.06 -0.59
C PRO A 15 -7.45 -1.54 -0.94
N VAL A 16 -6.59 -2.26 -0.21
CA VAL A 16 -6.47 -3.72 -0.34
C VAL A 16 -7.73 -4.35 0.23
N ILE A 17 -8.36 -5.22 -0.56
CA ILE A 17 -9.59 -5.88 -0.19
C ILE A 17 -9.31 -7.33 0.22
N CYS A 18 -9.92 -7.77 1.32
CA CYS A 18 -9.79 -9.13 1.81
C CYS A 18 -10.38 -10.13 0.80
N PRO A 19 -9.58 -11.09 0.30
CA PRO A 19 -10.05 -12.07 -0.68
C PRO A 19 -10.88 -13.20 -0.05
N THR A 20 -10.89 -13.30 1.29
CA THR A 20 -11.49 -14.42 2.02
C THR A 20 -12.87 -14.08 2.59
N CYS A 21 -13.07 -12.86 3.10
CA CYS A 21 -14.36 -12.46 3.65
C CYS A 21 -15.37 -12.17 2.53
N MET A 22 -16.58 -12.74 2.65
CA MET A 22 -17.70 -12.32 1.80
C MET A 22 -18.09 -10.88 2.19
N GLY A 23 -17.79 -9.90 1.33
CA GLY A 23 -18.12 -8.50 1.58
C GLY A 23 -17.08 -7.48 1.14
N PHE A 24 -15.96 -7.90 0.52
CA PHE A 24 -14.92 -6.98 0.04
C PHE A 24 -14.44 -6.03 1.16
N LEU A 25 -14.15 -6.59 2.33
CA LEU A 25 -13.74 -5.79 3.49
C LEU A 25 -12.36 -5.18 3.25
N PRO A 26 -12.17 -3.87 3.51
CA PRO A 26 -10.85 -3.25 3.43
C PRO A 26 -9.93 -3.84 4.51
N MET A 27 -8.70 -4.13 4.12
CA MET A 27 -7.64 -4.59 5.01
C MET A 27 -6.86 -3.38 5.54
N TYR A 28 -6.30 -3.51 6.73
CA TYR A 28 -5.41 -2.48 7.30
C TYR A 28 -3.95 -2.87 7.11
N VAL A 29 -3.07 -1.87 6.98
CA VAL A 29 -1.63 -2.09 6.93
C VAL A 29 -1.14 -2.48 8.32
N ARG A 30 -0.64 -3.71 8.45
CA ARG A 30 0.01 -4.20 9.67
C ARG A 30 1.49 -3.83 9.72
N ASP A 31 2.18 -3.95 8.59
CA ASP A 31 3.62 -3.67 8.52
C ASP A 31 4.04 -3.16 7.13
N VAL A 32 5.20 -2.50 7.06
CA VAL A 32 5.76 -1.90 5.84
C VAL A 32 7.23 -2.28 5.72
N GLU A 33 7.56 -3.01 4.66
CA GLU A 33 8.93 -3.45 4.34
C GLU A 33 9.48 -2.63 3.14
N PRO A 34 10.28 -1.58 3.39
CA PRO A 34 10.93 -0.83 2.32
C PRO A 34 12.18 -1.57 1.80
N HIS A 35 12.27 -1.73 0.49
CA HIS A 35 13.43 -2.33 -0.18
C HIS A 35 14.11 -1.32 -1.10
N TRP A 36 14.93 -0.44 -0.51
CA TRP A 36 15.56 0.69 -1.19
C TRP A 36 16.42 0.28 -2.40
N THR A 37 17.12 -0.85 -2.30
CA THR A 37 17.95 -1.39 -3.39
C THR A 37 17.14 -1.81 -4.61
N LEU A 38 15.86 -2.14 -4.42
CA LEU A 38 14.95 -2.60 -5.47
C LEU A 38 13.92 -1.54 -5.87
N ALA A 39 13.98 -0.34 -5.29
CA ALA A 39 13.01 0.74 -5.48
C ALA A 39 11.54 0.25 -5.38
N LYS A 40 11.28 -0.62 -4.39
CA LYS A 40 9.95 -1.17 -4.08
C LYS A 40 9.64 -1.06 -2.59
N ILE A 41 8.35 -1.02 -2.28
CA ILE A 41 7.82 -1.05 -0.90
C ILE A 41 6.79 -2.17 -0.85
N ASP A 42 6.93 -3.09 0.11
CA ASP A 42 5.92 -4.12 0.37
C ASP A 42 5.09 -3.70 1.59
N PHE A 43 3.77 -3.61 1.43
CA PHE A 43 2.80 -3.42 2.50
C PHE A 43 2.21 -4.76 2.88
N ILE A 44 2.29 -5.11 4.16
CA ILE A 44 1.68 -6.31 4.72
C ILE A 44 0.34 -5.89 5.30
N CYS A 45 -0.74 -6.30 4.65
CA CYS A 45 -2.09 -5.97 5.04
C CYS A 45 -2.74 -7.16 5.74
N GLU A 46 -3.53 -6.89 6.79
CA GLU A 46 -4.25 -7.90 7.55
C GLU A 46 -5.75 -7.59 7.57
N CYS A 47 -6.58 -8.63 7.47
CA CYS A 47 -8.02 -8.51 7.63
C CYS A 47 -8.39 -8.58 9.11
N ALA A 48 -9.09 -7.56 9.61
CA ALA A 48 -9.51 -7.51 11.02
C ALA A 48 -10.47 -8.63 11.43
N ASP A 49 -11.22 -9.19 10.47
CA ASP A 49 -12.28 -10.15 10.78
C ASP A 49 -11.78 -11.61 10.74
N CYS A 50 -10.99 -11.97 9.71
CA CYS A 50 -10.55 -13.35 9.50
C CYS A 50 -9.04 -13.56 9.69
N GLY A 51 -8.26 -12.50 9.92
CA GLY A 51 -6.81 -12.57 10.09
C GLY A 51 -6.03 -12.94 8.82
N ALA A 52 -6.68 -12.94 7.64
CA ALA A 52 -5.98 -13.18 6.38
C ALA A 52 -4.91 -12.11 6.14
N GLU A 53 -3.75 -12.53 5.65
CA GLU A 53 -2.62 -11.65 5.31
C GLU A 53 -2.49 -11.54 3.79
N VAL A 54 -2.32 -10.30 3.29
CA VAL A 54 -2.07 -10.00 1.87
C VAL A 54 -0.87 -9.07 1.78
N ARG A 55 0.03 -9.34 0.83
CA ARG A 55 1.18 -8.48 0.54
C ARG A 55 0.91 -7.64 -0.71
N GLN A 56 0.87 -6.33 -0.58
CA GLN A 56 0.78 -5.38 -1.68
C GLN A 56 2.15 -4.76 -1.94
N THR A 57 2.70 -4.94 -3.14
CA THR A 57 3.99 -4.35 -3.52
C THR A 57 3.74 -3.14 -4.40
N ILE A 58 4.35 -1.99 -4.05
CA ILE A 58 4.40 -0.80 -4.91
C ILE A 58 5.82 -0.64 -5.44
N ARG A 59 5.97 -0.45 -6.76
CA ARG A 59 7.27 -0.16 -7.40
C ARG A 59 7.31 1.25 -7.97
N LYS A 60 8.50 1.87 -8.01
CA LYS A 60 8.71 3.21 -8.58
C LYS A 60 8.20 3.36 -10.04
N LEU A 61 8.15 2.27 -10.81
CA LEU A 61 7.61 2.28 -12.17
C LEU A 61 6.08 2.42 -12.22
N GLU A 62 5.37 1.90 -11.22
CA GLU A 62 3.91 2.02 -11.12
C GLU A 62 3.49 3.45 -10.72
N LEU A 63 4.41 4.25 -10.16
CA LEU A 63 4.20 5.67 -9.85
C LEU A 63 4.39 6.61 -11.05
N LEU A 64 4.88 6.11 -12.20
CA LEU A 64 5.19 6.90 -13.40
C LEU A 64 4.20 6.67 -14.56
N GLN A 65 3.13 5.91 -14.37
CA GLN A 65 2.15 5.61 -15.42
C GLN A 65 1.04 6.66 -15.58
N HIS A 66 1.29 7.91 -15.22
CA HIS A 66 0.41 9.05 -15.49
C HIS A 66 1.15 10.17 -16.23
#